data_AF-A0AB37XQ82-F1
#
_entry.id   AF-A0AB37XQ82-F1
#
_cell.length_a   1.000
_cell.length_b   1.000
_cell.length_c   1.000
_cell.angle_alpha   90.00
_cell.angle_beta   90.00
_cell.angle_gamma   90.00
#
_symmetry.space_group_name_H-M   'P 1'
#
loop_
_entity.id
_entity.type
_entity.pdbx_description
1 polymer ?
#
loop_
_entity_poly.entity_id
_entity_poly.type
_entity_poly.pdbx_seq_one_letter_code
_entity_poly.pdbx_strand_id
1 'polypeptide(L)'
;PYEVYDRMEFDIPVGTNGDSYDRYLVRIEEMRQSNRIIRQCIDWLRKNPGPVISANHKVAPPSREAMKGNMEELIHHFKLFTEGIHVPSGECYAAVEHPKGEFGIYAMSDGANKPYRLKIRAPGFAH
;
A
#
# COMPACT_ATOMS: atom_id res chain seq x y z
N PRO A 1 3.62 -1.83 12.47
CA PRO A 1 2.26 -1.83 11.87
C PRO A 1 2.13 -0.68 10.86
N TYR A 2 1.74 -0.99 9.62
CA TYR A 2 1.42 0.00 8.60
C TYR A 2 -0.10 0.17 8.48
N GLU A 3 -0.53 1.28 7.88
CA GLU A 3 -1.94 1.61 7.66
C GLU A 3 -2.78 1.54 8.95
N VAL A 4 -3.73 0.61 9.03
CA VAL A 4 -4.72 0.51 10.11
C VAL A 4 -4.72 -0.89 10.74
N TYR A 5 -3.71 -1.72 10.45
CA TYR A 5 -3.60 -3.07 11.00
C TYR A 5 -3.45 -3.08 12.53
N ASP A 6 -3.00 -1.98 13.13
CA ASP A 6 -2.94 -1.77 14.58
C ASP A 6 -4.33 -1.72 15.26
N ARG A 7 -5.39 -1.42 14.50
CA ARG A 7 -6.78 -1.35 15.02
C ARG A 7 -7.61 -2.58 14.67
N MET A 8 -7.03 -3.53 13.94
CA MET A 8 -7.71 -4.76 13.54
C MET A 8 -7.47 -5.86 14.56
N GLU A 9 -8.48 -6.69 14.78
CA GLU A 9 -8.37 -7.83 15.70
C GLU A 9 -8.19 -9.12 14.90
N PHE A 10 -6.99 -9.69 14.91
CA PHE A 10 -6.66 -10.96 14.27
C PHE A 10 -5.51 -11.64 15.02
N ASP A 11 -5.40 -12.95 14.82
CA ASP A 11 -4.37 -13.77 15.45
C ASP A 11 -3.28 -14.14 14.43
N ILE A 12 -2.03 -14.26 14.89
CA ILE A 12 -0.89 -14.67 14.04
C ILE A 12 -0.59 -16.15 14.29
N PRO A 13 -0.87 -17.05 13.33
CA PRO A 13 -0.57 -18.47 13.50
C PRO A 13 0.94 -18.72 13.40
N VAL A 14 1.49 -19.51 14.34
CA VAL A 14 2.91 -19.89 14.36
C VAL A 14 3.00 -21.42 14.45
N GLY A 15 3.80 -22.03 13.56
CA GLY A 15 4.09 -23.47 13.60
C GLY A 15 5.12 -23.82 14.68
N THR A 16 5.11 -25.07 15.16
CA THR A 16 6.01 -25.54 16.23
C THR A 16 7.24 -26.30 15.73
N ASN A 17 7.08 -27.12 14.68
CA ASN A 17 8.10 -28.07 14.22
C ASN A 17 8.88 -27.54 13.00
N GLY A 18 8.29 -26.61 12.23
CA GLY A 18 8.93 -26.01 11.06
C GLY A 18 8.91 -26.91 9.81
N ASP A 19 8.09 -27.96 9.80
CA ASP A 19 7.93 -28.83 8.65
C ASP A 19 7.02 -28.22 7.55
N SER A 20 6.83 -28.94 6.46
CA SER A 20 5.94 -28.51 5.38
C SER A 20 4.46 -28.56 5.77
N TYR A 21 4.09 -29.37 6.77
CA TYR A 21 2.71 -29.53 7.22
C TYR A 21 2.29 -28.33 8.08
N ASP A 22 3.14 -27.90 9.00
CA ASP A 22 2.99 -26.66 9.76
C ASP A 22 2.85 -25.45 8.84
N ARG A 23 3.69 -25.35 7.80
CA ARG A 23 3.57 -24.27 6.80
C ARG A 23 2.24 -24.30 6.05
N TYR A 24 1.69 -25.48 5.79
CA TYR A 24 0.35 -25.62 5.22
C TYR A 24 -0.73 -25.16 6.21
N LEU A 25 -0.68 -25.61 7.46
CA LEU A 25 -1.64 -25.25 8.49
C LEU A 25 -1.64 -23.74 8.78
N VAL A 26 -0.46 -23.12 8.88
CA VAL A 26 -0.29 -21.67 9.04
C VAL A 26 -1.01 -20.91 7.92
N ARG A 27 -0.80 -21.29 6.66
CA ARG A 27 -1.48 -20.63 5.52
C ARG A 27 -2.99 -20.81 5.53
N ILE A 28 -3.49 -21.97 5.95
CA ILE A 28 -4.93 -22.20 6.08
C ILE A 28 -5.52 -21.27 7.15
N GLU A 29 -4.82 -21.12 8.27
CA GLU A 29 -5.26 -20.25 9.36
C GLU A 29 -5.15 -18.76 8.98
N GLU A 30 -4.09 -18.34 8.29
CA GLU A 30 -3.96 -16.98 7.73
C GLU A 30 -5.14 -16.61 6.83
N MET A 31 -5.65 -17.54 6.01
CA MET A 31 -6.84 -17.31 5.18
C MET A 31 -8.10 -17.09 6.04
N ARG A 32 -8.24 -17.80 7.17
CA ARG A 32 -9.35 -17.59 8.10
C ARG A 32 -9.25 -16.22 8.77
N GLN A 33 -8.06 -15.84 9.21
CA GLN A 33 -7.81 -14.52 9.82
C GLN A 33 -7.98 -13.38 8.81
N SER A 34 -7.59 -13.58 7.55
CA SER A 34 -7.85 -12.63 6.46
C SER A 34 -9.36 -12.38 6.27
N ASN A 35 -10.17 -13.44 6.29
CA ASN A 35 -11.63 -13.30 6.24
C ASN A 35 -12.19 -12.56 7.46
N ARG A 36 -11.60 -12.74 8.65
CA ARG A 36 -11.96 -12.00 9.87
C ARG A 36 -11.68 -10.51 9.72
N ILE A 37 -10.51 -10.14 9.20
CA ILE A 37 -10.13 -8.74 8.91
C ILE A 37 -11.09 -8.13 7.88
N ILE A 38 -11.38 -8.83 6.77
CA ILE A 38 -12.29 -8.33 5.73
C ILE A 38 -13.68 -8.00 6.30
N ARG A 39 -14.22 -8.85 7.18
CA ARG A 39 -15.51 -8.59 7.84
C ARG A 39 -15.46 -7.32 8.69
N GLN A 40 -14.40 -7.14 9.49
CA GLN A 40 -14.22 -5.93 10.30
C GLN A 40 -14.11 -4.67 9.42
N CYS A 41 -13.35 -4.73 8.32
CA CYS A 41 -13.26 -3.63 7.35
C CYS A 41 -14.62 -3.24 6.79
N ILE A 42 -15.42 -4.23 6.36
CA ILE A 42 -16.75 -3.98 5.77
C ILE A 42 -17.68 -3.32 6.79
N ASP A 43 -17.72 -3.84 8.01
CA ASP A 43 -18.56 -3.29 9.07
C ASP A 43 -18.16 -1.87 9.46
N TRP A 44 -16.85 -1.57 9.43
CA TRP A 44 -16.33 -0.23 9.70
C TRP A 44 -16.64 0.75 8.56
N LEU A 45 -16.43 0.33 7.30
CA LEU A 45 -16.70 1.16 6.11
C LEU A 45 -18.19 1.51 5.98
N ARG A 46 -19.10 0.60 6.34
CA ARG A 46 -20.55 0.87 6.35
C ARG A 46 -20.94 1.97 7.34
N LYS A 47 -20.18 2.13 8.43
CA LYS A 47 -20.44 3.13 9.47
C LYS A 47 -19.73 4.46 9.21
N ASN A 48 -18.64 4.44 8.45
CA ASN A 48 -17.75 5.59 8.28
C ASN A 48 -17.56 5.94 6.80
N PRO A 49 -18.44 6.77 6.21
CA PRO A 49 -18.20 7.33 4.88
C PRO A 49 -17.09 8.40 4.95
N GLY A 50 -16.24 8.44 3.93
CA GLY A 50 -15.15 9.43 3.85
C GLY A 50 -14.47 9.47 2.49
N PRO A 51 -13.61 10.48 2.25
CA PRO A 51 -12.84 10.58 1.03
C PRO A 51 -11.82 9.44 0.94
N VAL A 52 -11.72 8.81 -0.24
CA VAL A 52 -10.79 7.71 -0.51
C VAL A 52 -9.43 8.18 -1.05
N ILE A 53 -9.34 9.44 -1.44
CA ILE A 53 -8.16 10.06 -2.05
C ILE A 53 -7.82 11.32 -1.28
N SER A 54 -6.52 11.62 -1.15
CA SER A 54 -6.04 12.84 -0.52
C SER A 54 -6.53 14.09 -1.25
N ALA A 55 -6.91 15.13 -0.50
CA ALA A 55 -7.31 16.42 -1.05
C ALA A 55 -6.17 17.22 -1.70
N ASN A 56 -4.92 16.76 -1.58
CA ASN A 56 -3.77 17.46 -2.16
C ASN A 56 -3.61 17.16 -3.66
N HIS A 57 -4.08 18.08 -4.50
CA HIS A 57 -4.07 17.96 -5.96
C HIS A 57 -2.67 18.04 -6.62
N LYS A 58 -1.61 18.27 -5.83
CA LYS A 58 -0.23 18.15 -6.31
C LYS A 58 0.29 16.72 -6.32
N VAL A 59 -0.39 15.82 -5.61
CA VAL A 59 0.01 14.40 -5.46
C VAL A 59 -1.09 13.47 -5.98
N ALA A 60 -2.36 13.80 -5.74
CA ALA A 60 -3.50 13.05 -6.22
C ALA A 60 -4.23 13.80 -7.34
N PRO A 61 -4.79 13.11 -8.34
CA PRO A 61 -5.56 13.77 -9.37
C PRO A 61 -6.88 14.35 -8.82
N PRO A 62 -7.34 15.51 -9.32
CA PRO A 62 -8.66 16.04 -9.00
C PRO A 62 -9.79 15.18 -9.60
N SER A 63 -11.02 15.38 -9.12
CA SER A 63 -12.19 14.71 -9.69
C SER A 63 -12.46 15.19 -11.12
N ARG A 64 -13.05 14.32 -11.95
CA ARG A 64 -13.33 14.65 -13.37
C ARG A 64 -14.36 15.77 -13.54
N GLU A 65 -15.26 15.93 -12.57
CA GLU A 65 -16.26 16.99 -12.60
C GLU A 65 -15.63 18.35 -12.32
N ALA A 66 -14.84 18.42 -11.24
CA ALA A 66 -14.24 19.66 -10.79
C ALA A 66 -13.11 20.14 -11.72
N MET A 67 -12.37 19.22 -12.36
CA MET A 67 -11.40 19.52 -13.43
C MET A 67 -12.02 20.28 -14.62
N LYS A 68 -13.31 20.06 -14.92
CA LYS A 68 -13.99 20.74 -16.05
C LYS A 68 -14.50 22.12 -15.67
N GLY A 69 -14.68 22.40 -14.38
CA GLY A 69 -15.20 23.67 -13.88
C GLY A 69 -14.11 24.66 -13.46
N ASN A 70 -12.98 24.17 -12.94
CA ASN A 70 -11.94 24.98 -12.32
C ASN A 70 -10.63 24.94 -13.11
N MET A 71 -10.05 26.11 -13.37
CA MET A 71 -8.81 26.24 -14.12
C MET A 71 -7.61 25.67 -13.34
N GLU A 72 -7.52 25.89 -12.02
CA GLU A 72 -6.40 25.35 -11.22
C GLU A 72 -6.38 23.82 -11.23
N GLU A 73 -7.54 23.19 -11.16
CA GLU A 73 -7.66 21.73 -11.19
C GLU A 73 -7.24 21.14 -12.54
N LEU A 74 -7.58 21.84 -13.63
CA LEU A 74 -7.13 21.45 -14.96
C LEU A 74 -5.59 21.56 -15.08
N ILE A 75 -4.98 22.61 -14.52
CA ILE A 75 -3.52 22.76 -14.48
C ILE A 75 -2.87 21.62 -13.69
N HIS A 76 -3.42 21.30 -12.51
CA HIS A 76 -2.92 20.21 -11.67
C HIS A 76 -3.04 18.86 -12.38
N HIS A 77 -4.18 18.58 -13.00
CA HIS A 77 -4.35 17.38 -13.83
C HIS A 77 -3.32 17.33 -14.97
N PHE A 78 -3.18 18.41 -15.74
CA PHE A 78 -2.25 18.45 -16.86
C PHE A 78 -0.80 18.20 -16.43
N LYS A 79 -0.32 18.90 -15.40
CA LYS A 79 1.05 18.70 -14.89
C LYS A 79 1.27 17.29 -14.34
N LEU A 80 0.32 16.76 -13.58
CA LEU A 80 0.46 15.45 -12.95
C LEU A 80 0.52 14.31 -13.97
N PHE A 81 -0.21 14.40 -15.09
CA PHE A 81 -0.21 13.36 -16.12
C PHE A 81 0.88 13.53 -17.19
N THR A 82 1.48 14.72 -17.34
CA THR A 82 2.55 14.97 -18.31
C THR A 82 3.94 14.96 -17.68
N GLU A 83 4.14 15.77 -16.63
CA GLU A 83 5.39 15.95 -15.91
C GLU A 83 5.52 14.94 -14.76
N GLY A 84 4.43 14.62 -14.07
CA GLY A 84 4.44 13.75 -12.90
C GLY A 84 4.77 14.49 -11.60
N ILE A 85 4.88 13.72 -10.52
CA ILE A 85 5.20 14.26 -9.18
C ILE A 85 6.71 14.32 -8.96
N HIS A 86 7.18 15.42 -8.37
CA HIS A 86 8.57 15.53 -7.94
C HIS A 86 8.69 15.02 -6.51
N VAL A 87 9.52 14.01 -6.32
CA VAL A 87 9.78 13.42 -5.00
C VAL A 87 11.05 14.07 -4.44
N PRO A 88 11.11 14.45 -3.15
CA PRO A 88 12.32 14.97 -2.55
C PRO A 88 13.50 14.00 -2.69
N SER A 89 14.71 14.53 -2.86
CA SER A 89 15.92 13.71 -2.95
C SER A 89 16.14 12.92 -1.66
N GLY A 90 16.39 11.62 -1.77
CA GLY A 90 16.60 10.75 -0.63
C GLY A 90 16.48 9.27 -0.98
N GLU A 91 16.70 8.44 0.03
CA GLU A 91 16.60 6.98 -0.06
C GLU A 91 15.60 6.49 0.98
N CYS A 92 14.78 5.51 0.61
CA CYS A 92 13.89 4.85 1.55
C CYS A 92 13.82 3.35 1.29
N TYR A 93 13.70 2.58 2.37
CA TYR A 93 13.31 1.18 2.33
C TYR A 93 11.98 1.06 3.08
N ALA A 94 10.96 0.56 2.39
CA ALA A 94 9.69 0.22 2.99
C ALA A 94 9.39 -1.24 2.71
N ALA A 95 8.94 -1.96 3.74
CA ALA A 95 8.59 -3.36 3.65
C ALA A 95 7.17 -3.59 4.13
N VAL A 96 6.51 -4.54 3.47
CA VAL A 96 5.13 -4.98 3.73
C VAL A 96 5.14 -6.49 3.88
N GLU A 97 4.25 -7.01 4.72
CA GLU A 97 4.04 -8.45 4.84
C GLU A 97 3.20 -8.94 3.66
N HIS A 98 3.88 -9.45 2.63
CA HIS A 98 3.22 -10.08 1.50
C HIS A 98 2.84 -11.52 1.89
N PRO A 99 1.82 -12.17 1.29
CA PRO A 99 1.48 -13.57 1.54
C PRO A 99 2.60 -14.61 1.28
N LYS A 100 3.77 -14.16 0.82
CA LYS A 100 4.96 -14.97 0.59
C LYS A 100 6.07 -14.66 1.59
N GLY A 101 5.86 -13.76 2.55
CA GLY A 101 6.90 -13.21 3.43
C GLY A 101 7.12 -11.72 3.19
N GLU A 102 8.18 -11.16 3.77
CA GLU A 102 8.46 -9.72 3.70
C GLU A 102 8.83 -9.30 2.26
N PHE A 103 8.00 -8.43 1.67
CA PHE A 103 8.24 -7.80 0.38
C PHE A 103 8.70 -6.37 0.61
N GLY A 104 9.94 -6.09 0.21
CA GLY A 104 10.57 -4.79 0.42
C GLY A 104 10.79 -4.05 -0.89
N ILE A 105 10.59 -2.74 -0.87
CA ILE A 105 10.99 -1.84 -1.95
C ILE A 105 12.01 -0.86 -1.38
N TYR A 106 13.17 -0.86 -1.99
CA TYR A 106 14.18 0.18 -1.82
C TYR A 106 14.06 1.17 -2.98
N ALA A 107 13.80 2.43 -2.70
CA ALA A 107 13.71 3.49 -3.69
C ALA A 107 14.71 4.62 -3.37
N MET A 108 15.35 5.13 -4.40
CA MET A 108 16.22 6.31 -4.36
C MET A 108 15.68 7.35 -5.33
N SER A 109 15.52 8.58 -4.84
CA SER A 109 15.15 9.75 -5.63
C SER A 109 16.29 10.76 -5.60
N ASP A 110 16.58 11.33 -6.77
CA ASP A 110 17.52 12.43 -6.99
C ASP A 110 16.82 13.81 -6.99
N GLY A 111 15.51 13.87 -6.67
CA GLY A 111 14.71 15.08 -6.76
C GLY A 111 13.90 15.21 -8.05
N ALA A 112 14.11 14.30 -9.03
CA ALA A 112 13.39 14.31 -10.30
C ALA A 112 12.00 13.66 -10.18
N ASN A 113 11.27 13.67 -11.30
CA ASN A 113 9.96 13.03 -11.45
C ASN A 113 10.01 11.50 -11.62
N LYS A 114 11.20 10.94 -11.83
CA LYS A 114 11.42 9.50 -12.03
C LYS A 114 12.30 8.97 -10.91
N PRO A 115 12.06 7.73 -10.42
CA PRO A 115 12.94 7.13 -9.44
C PRO A 115 14.33 6.89 -10.07
N TYR A 116 15.38 7.35 -9.40
CA TYR A 116 16.76 7.15 -9.84
C TYR A 116 17.14 5.67 -9.78
N ARG A 117 16.77 5.01 -8.67
CA ARG A 117 16.96 3.57 -8.49
C ARG A 117 15.77 2.98 -7.76
N LEU A 118 15.31 1.82 -8.24
CA LEU A 118 14.29 1.03 -7.57
C LEU A 118 14.78 -0.41 -7.48
N LYS A 119 14.98 -0.91 -6.26
CA LYS A 119 15.35 -2.29 -5.99
C LYS A 119 14.22 -2.98 -5.24
N ILE A 120 13.74 -4.06 -5.85
CA ILE A 120 12.71 -4.93 -5.28
C ILE A 120 13.41 -6.07 -4.54
N ARG A 121 13.03 -6.25 -3.27
CA ARG A 121 13.36 -7.43 -2.46
C ARG A 121 12.17 -8.37 -2.52
N ALA A 122 12.19 -9.26 -3.51
CA ALA A 122 11.19 -10.30 -3.66
C ALA A 122 11.42 -11.38 -2.58
N PRO A 123 10.39 -11.77 -1.80
CA PRO A 123 10.56 -12.77 -0.75
C PRO A 123 11.04 -14.10 -1.34
N GLY A 124 10.43 -14.52 -2.46
CA GLY A 124 10.79 -15.78 -3.12
C GLY A 124 12.21 -15.87 -3.68
N PHE A 125 12.97 -14.77 -3.77
CA PHE A 125 14.38 -14.84 -4.17
C PHE A 125 15.29 -15.40 -3.08
N ALA A 126 14.88 -15.29 -1.80
CA ALA A 126 15.65 -15.75 -0.65
C ALA A 126 15.15 -17.10 -0.07
N HIS A 127 14.07 -17.65 -0.63
CA HIS A 127 13.39 -18.86 -0.14
C HIS A 127 14.05 -20.15 -0.59
#